data_AF-A0A537UL22-F1
#
_entry.id   AF-A0A537UL22-F1
#
_cell.length_a   1.000
_cell.length_b   1.000
_cell.length_c   1.000
_cell.angle_alpha   90.00
_cell.angle_beta   90.00
_cell.angle_gamma   90.00
#
_symmetry.space_group_name_H-M   'P 1'
#
loop_
_entity.id
_entity.type
_entity.pdbx_description
1 polymer ?
#
loop_
_entity_poly.entity_id
_entity_poly.type
_entity_poly.pdbx_seq_one_letter_code
_entity_poly.pdbx_strand_id
1 'polypeptide(L)' 'MPAYDPNNIFAKILRGELPCYKIYEDDKALAFLDIMPRASGHALVLPKAPARNILDASPDDLAHVIKVA' A
#
# COMPACT_ATOMS: atom_id res chain seq x y z
N MET A 1 -6.68 16.20 -12.37
CA MET A 1 -5.95 15.52 -11.27
C MET A 1 -4.76 14.77 -11.86
N PRO A 2 -3.58 14.77 -11.23
CA PRO A 2 -2.38 14.14 -11.78
C PRO A 2 -2.55 12.63 -11.89
N ALA A 3 -2.09 11.98 -12.95
CA ALA A 3 -2.18 10.53 -13.13
C ALA A 3 -1.41 9.76 -12.02
N TYR A 4 -1.67 8.45 -11.88
CA TYR A 4 -0.87 7.61 -11.00
C TYR A 4 0.58 7.56 -11.49
N ASP A 5 1.53 7.85 -10.61
CA ASP A 5 2.95 7.78 -10.92
C ASP A 5 3.51 6.38 -10.61
N PRO A 6 3.89 5.56 -11.62
CA PRO A 6 4.46 4.24 -11.37
C PRO A 6 5.84 4.28 -10.69
N ASN A 7 6.47 5.44 -10.56
CA ASN A 7 7.76 5.62 -9.90
C ASN A 7 7.67 6.17 -8.47
N ASN A 8 6.46 6.33 -7.92
CA ASN A 8 6.29 6.74 -6.54
C ASN A 8 6.91 5.71 -5.57
N ILE A 9 7.23 6.14 -4.34
CA ILE A 9 7.93 5.30 -3.36
C ILE A 9 7.21 3.98 -3.05
N PHE A 10 5.88 3.97 -3.01
CA PHE A 10 5.10 2.78 -2.72
C PHE A 10 5.10 1.81 -3.90
N ALA A 11 5.02 2.31 -5.13
CA ALA A 11 5.16 1.49 -6.32
C ALA A 11 6.54 0.79 -6.38
N LYS A 12 7.60 1.48 -5.96
CA LYS A 12 8.94 0.90 -5.85
C LYS A 12 9.02 -0.17 -4.76
N ILE A 13 8.37 0.03 -3.61
CA ILE A 13 8.26 -0.98 -2.55
C ILE A 13 7.50 -2.21 -3.05
N LEU A 14 6.35 -2.01 -3.73
CA LEU A 14 5.55 -3.10 -4.30
C LEU A 14 6.34 -3.96 -5.31
N ARG A 15 7.27 -3.36 -6.06
CA ARG A 15 8.16 -4.07 -6.99
C ARG A 15 9.43 -4.62 -6.36
N GLY A 16 9.65 -4.38 -5.06
CA GLY A 16 10.87 -4.82 -4.36
C GLY A 16 12.13 -4.01 -4.69
N GLU A 17 11.99 -2.83 -5.33
CA GLU A 17 13.12 -1.92 -5.62
C GLU A 17 13.57 -1.16 -4.36
N LEU A 18 12.67 -0.96 -3.41
CA LEU A 18 12.96 -0.35 -2.10
C LEU A 18 12.61 -1.34 -0.98
N PRO A 19 13.42 -1.42 0.09
CA PRO A 19 13.15 -2.31 1.21
C PRO A 19 11.98 -1.79 2.05
N CYS A 20 11.26 -2.70 2.69
CA CYS A 20 10.28 -2.40 3.73
C CYS A 20 10.23 -3.51 4.78
N TYR A 21 9.81 -3.19 6.00
CA TYR A 21 9.52 -4.19 7.03
C TYR A 21 8.12 -4.75 6.82
N LYS A 22 8.02 -5.71 5.90
CA LYS A 22 6.78 -6.42 5.56
C LYS A 22 6.26 -7.23 6.75
N ILE A 23 4.97 -7.05 7.06
CA ILE A 23 4.27 -7.78 8.11
C ILE A 23 3.14 -8.66 7.57
N TYR A 24 2.62 -8.36 6.37
CA TYR A 24 1.63 -9.16 5.67
C TYR A 24 1.72 -8.92 4.16
N GLU A 25 1.47 -9.95 3.36
CA GLU A 25 1.32 -9.82 1.91
C GLU A 25 0.44 -10.94 1.36
N ASP A 26 -0.46 -10.58 0.44
CA ASP A 26 -1.20 -11.51 -0.39
C ASP A 26 -1.24 -11.02 -1.85
N ASP A 27 -2.10 -11.61 -2.69
CA ASP A 27 -2.20 -11.27 -4.11
C ASP A 27 -2.69 -9.84 -4.37
N LYS A 28 -3.38 -9.20 -3.41
CA LYS A 28 -4.04 -7.90 -3.58
C LYS A 28 -3.49 -6.79 -2.69
N ALA A 29 -2.90 -7.12 -1.55
CA ALA A 29 -2.47 -6.17 -0.53
C ALA A 29 -1.07 -6.46 0.00
N LEU A 30 -0.42 -5.39 0.46
CA LEU A 30 0.83 -5.42 1.20
C LEU A 30 0.67 -4.57 2.45
N ALA A 31 1.02 -5.12 3.62
CA ALA A 31 1.17 -4.35 4.85
C ALA A 31 2.61 -4.37 5.35
N PHE A 32 3.10 -3.21 5.78
CA PHE A 32 4.46 -3.03 6.28
C PHE A 32 4.52 -1.89 7.31
N LEU A 33 5.57 -1.87 8.12
CA LEU A 33 5.76 -0.84 9.14
C LEU A 33 6.11 0.52 8.51
N ASP A 34 5.52 1.59 9.04
CA ASP A 34 5.86 2.95 8.67
C ASP A 34 7.28 3.30 9.16
N ILE A 35 8.09 3.92 8.30
CA ILE A 35 9.44 4.37 8.64
C ILE A 35 9.44 5.62 9.54
N MET A 36 8.34 6.37 9.56
CA MET A 36 8.10 7.51 10.47
C MET A 36 6.89 7.21 11.38
N PRO A 37 7.01 6.22 12.29
CA PRO A 37 5.88 5.75 13.08
C PRO A 37 5.35 6.82 14.06
N ARG A 38 4.02 6.90 14.20
CA ARG A 38 3.36 7.75 15.21
C ARG A 38 3.08 7.05 16.53
N ALA A 39 3.13 5.71 16.53
CA ALA A 39 2.99 4.83 17.68
C ALA A 39 3.69 3.50 17.41
N SER A 40 3.91 2.70 18.46
CA SER A 40 4.43 1.34 18.30
C SER A 40 3.50 0.51 17.43
N GLY A 41 4.05 -0.18 16.43
CA GLY A 41 3.29 -1.00 15.49
C GLY A 41 2.54 -0.22 14.40
N HIS A 42 2.80 1.09 14.22
CA HIS A 42 2.19 1.86 13.13
C HIS A 42 2.55 1.22 11.77
N ALA A 43 1.52 0.76 11.07
CA ALA A 43 1.63 0.05 9.81
C ALA A 43 0.79 0.72 8.72
N LEU A 44 1.26 0.58 7.48
CA LEU A 44 0.55 1.02 6.28
C LEU A 44 0.07 -0.22 5.53
N VAL A 45 -1.19 -0.19 5.07
CA VAL A 45 -1.78 -1.22 4.22
C VAL A 45 -2.04 -0.62 2.84
N LEU A 46 -1.47 -1.22 1.81
CA LEU A 46 -1.56 -0.75 0.43
C LEU A 46 -2.26 -1.77 -0.47
N PRO A 47 -3.10 -1.33 -1.42
CA PRO A 47 -3.45 -2.15 -2.56
C PRO A 47 -2.24 -2.32 -3.49
N LYS A 48 -2.09 -3.50 -4.08
CA LYS A 48 -1.12 -3.74 -5.17
C LYS A 48 -1.58 -3.09 -6.48
N ALA A 49 -2.88 -2.88 -6.64
CA ALA A 49 -3.46 -2.15 -7.76
C ALA A 49 -3.13 -0.65 -7.70
N PRO A 50 -2.87 0.02 -8.84
CA PRO A 50 -2.62 1.45 -8.88
C PRO A 50 -3.83 2.29 -8.43
N ALA A 51 -3.68 3.04 -7.34
CA ALA A 51 -4.67 4.03 -6.89
C ALA A 51 -3.93 5.23 -6.28
N ARG A 52 -4.38 6.47 -6.57
CA ARG A 52 -3.78 7.68 -5.99
C ARG A 52 -4.39 8.02 -4.64
N ASN A 53 -5.67 7.70 -4.48
CA ASN A 53 -6.44 7.85 -3.26
C ASN A 53 -7.67 6.92 -3.34
N ILE A 54 -8.53 6.99 -2.32
CA ILE A 54 -9.73 6.14 -2.21
C ILE A 54 -10.71 6.25 -3.39
N LEU A 55 -10.76 7.39 -4.08
CA LEU A 55 -11.68 7.62 -5.20
C LEU A 55 -11.23 6.93 -6.49
N ASP A 56 -9.97 6.46 -6.56
CA ASP A 56 -9.43 5.74 -7.72
C ASP A 56 -9.37 4.22 -7.51
N ALA A 57 -9.55 3.76 -6.27
CA ALA A 57 -9.52 2.34 -5.96
C ALA A 57 -10.79 1.65 -6.50
N SER A 58 -10.62 0.47 -7.09
CA SER A 58 -11.77 -0.37 -7.43
C SER A 58 -12.52 -0.75 -6.13
N PRO A 59 -13.86 -0.93 -6.16
CA PRO A 59 -14.60 -1.35 -4.98
C PRO A 59 -14.07 -2.65 -4.35
N ASP A 60 -13.63 -3.60 -5.18
CA ASP A 60 -13.10 -4.89 -4.72
C ASP A 60 -11.74 -4.76 -4.04
N ASP A 61 -10.83 -3.95 -4.58
CA ASP A 61 -9.51 -3.75 -3.98
C ASP A 61 -9.61 -2.93 -2.69
N LEU A 62 -10.47 -1.91 -2.68
CA LEU A 62 -10.73 -1.14 -1.46
C LEU A 62 -11.33 -2.01 -0.36
N ALA A 63 -12.35 -2.82 -0.68
CA ALA A 63 -12.96 -3.75 0.27
C ALA A 63 -11.96 -4.77 0.80
N HIS A 64 -11.03 -5.24 -0.04
CA HIS A 64 -9.97 -6.16 0.37
C HIS A 64 -8.98 -5.50 1.34
N VAL A 65 -8.48 -4.31 1.01
CA VAL A 65 -7.55 -3.56 1.87
C VAL A 65 -8.17 -3.27 3.24
N ILE A 66 -9.47 -2.93 3.30
CA ILE A 66 -10.17 -2.70 4.57
C ILE A 66 -10.29 -3.97 5.42
N LYS A 67 -10.41 -5.15 4.82
CA LYS A 67 -10.44 -6.43 5.58
C LYS A 67 -9.09 -6.81 6.17
N VAL A 68 -8.00 -6.36 5.56
CA VAL A 68 -6.63 -6.63 6.02
C VAL A 68 -6.21 -5.68 7.15
N ALA A 69 -6.75 -4.47 7.17
CA ALA A 69 -6.40 -3.40 8.11
C ALA A 69 -6.98 -3.56 9.52
#